data_AF-A0A0V0QDS0-F1
#
_entry.id   AF-A0A0V0QDS0-F1
#
_cell.length_a   1.000
_cell.length_b   1.000
_cell.length_c   1.000
_cell.angle_alpha   90.00
_cell.angle_beta   90.00
_cell.angle_gamma   90.00
#
_symmetry.space_group_name_H-M   'P 1'
#
loop_
_entity.id
_entity.type
_entity.pdbx_description
1 polymer ?
#
loop_
_entity_poly.entity_id
_entity_poly.type
_entity_poly.pdbx_seq_one_letter_code
_entity_poly.pdbx_strand_id
1 'polypeptide(L)'
;MADDIVPAIVIDNGSGFCKAGIAGDDAPRSQVPTVIGRPKQPGLMVGMDQKDTYVGNEVESKHEVLNLSYPIDNGEIQNWDDMEKIWDHIFHHELHVNPEDHPVLLTEAPNNKKKNREQMIKLMFEKYNVNSFFLATQQVLALFATGNTTGIVVDSGYASTHTVPIYEGFALSHAIQKTPLAGRDLTDYLIKLYEEGGSKGDDPQQRRKFSTMPEANWVNANDTKEKKCYIVSDYESEIKQQEGGGKEDVLHVLPDGNKIYMGTELFKCPEALFTPLKLGKDYQGIHESTFQSIMKCEVDIRKDLYGNIVLAGGTTMFKGLKDRLKKEVAALAPSTMLIDVKDPPERKYNIRILK
;
A
#
# COMPACT_ATOMS: atom_id res chain seq x y z
N MET A 1 24.36 30.78 18.70
CA MET A 1 24.04 29.43 19.16
C MET A 1 22.86 29.00 18.33
N ALA A 2 23.10 28.21 17.28
CA ALA A 2 22.00 27.49 16.66
C ALA A 2 21.63 26.43 17.68
N ASP A 3 20.42 26.48 18.24
CA ASP A 3 19.92 25.36 19.02
C ASP A 3 20.04 24.11 18.13
N ASP A 4 20.67 23.05 18.63
CA ASP A 4 20.73 21.77 17.93
C ASP A 4 19.30 21.25 17.80
N ILE A 5 18.62 21.59 16.70
CA ILE A 5 17.26 21.16 16.42
C ILE A 5 17.31 19.64 16.28
N VAL A 6 16.78 18.93 17.29
CA VAL A 6 16.63 17.48 17.24
C VAL A 6 15.66 17.14 16.11
N PRO A 7 16.06 16.27 15.16
CA PRO A 7 15.23 15.98 14.00
C PRO A 7 13.98 15.19 14.41
N ALA A 8 12.86 15.49 13.74
CA ALA A 8 11.59 14.81 14.00
C ALA A 8 11.62 13.35 13.57
N ILE A 9 10.96 12.48 14.32
CA ILE A 9 10.67 11.10 13.91
C ILE A 9 9.43 11.14 13.02
N VAL A 10 9.48 10.43 11.89
CA VAL A 10 8.35 10.34 10.97
C VAL A 10 7.90 8.89 10.87
N ILE A 11 6.61 8.63 11.14
CA ILE A 11 6.03 7.28 11.07
C ILE A 11 4.78 7.30 10.17
N ASP A 12 4.86 6.58 9.05
CA ASP A 12 3.74 6.26 8.17
C ASP A 12 2.97 5.04 8.68
N ASN A 13 1.75 5.21 9.18
CA ASN A 13 0.93 4.09 9.68
C ASN A 13 0.15 3.43 8.52
N GLY A 14 0.79 2.48 7.82
CA GLY A 14 0.16 1.73 6.73
C GLY A 14 -0.48 0.42 7.20
N SER A 15 -1.54 -0.04 6.51
CA SER A 15 -2.22 -1.30 6.88
C SER A 15 -1.40 -2.57 6.64
N GLY A 16 -0.44 -2.53 5.70
CA GLY A 16 0.48 -3.65 5.46
C GLY A 16 1.83 -3.46 6.14
N PHE A 17 2.37 -2.24 6.07
CA PHE A 17 3.66 -1.89 6.64
C PHE A 17 3.60 -0.48 7.22
N CYS A 18 4.10 -0.34 8.44
CA CYS A 18 4.52 0.93 9.01
C CYS A 18 5.90 1.28 8.47
N LYS A 19 6.12 2.52 8.06
CA LYS A 19 7.44 3.00 7.64
C LYS A 19 7.89 4.08 8.60
N ALA A 20 9.15 4.02 9.01
CA ALA A 20 9.67 4.93 10.02
C ALA A 20 11.06 5.45 9.62
N GLY A 21 11.35 6.69 9.97
CA GLY A 21 12.63 7.32 9.71
C GLY A 21 12.79 8.65 10.43
N ILE A 22 13.88 9.35 10.13
CA ILE A 22 14.22 10.64 10.74
C ILE A 22 14.09 11.75 9.69
N ALA A 23 13.53 12.88 10.10
CA ALA A 23 13.44 14.11 9.31
C ALA A 23 14.76 14.43 8.60
N GLY A 24 14.70 14.65 7.28
CA GLY A 24 15.86 14.93 6.43
C GLY A 24 16.45 13.72 5.68
N ASP A 25 16.14 12.48 6.07
CA ASP A 25 16.56 11.30 5.31
C ASP A 25 15.83 11.18 3.95
N ASP A 26 16.46 10.59 2.94
CA ASP A 26 15.87 10.45 1.60
C ASP A 26 14.81 9.32 1.50
N ALA A 27 14.82 8.38 2.43
CA ALA A 27 13.94 7.21 2.48
C ALA A 27 13.71 6.78 3.94
N PRO A 28 12.64 6.03 4.24
CA PRO A 28 12.45 5.47 5.59
C PRO A 28 13.62 4.55 5.96
N ARG A 29 14.09 4.64 7.22
CA ARG A 29 15.13 3.76 7.76
C ARG A 29 14.62 2.34 8.00
N SER A 30 13.34 2.22 8.33
CA SER A 30 12.70 0.94 8.64
C SER A 30 11.33 0.81 7.99
N GLN A 31 10.99 -0.43 7.65
CA GLN A 31 9.67 -0.87 7.21
C GLN A 31 9.27 -2.06 8.06
N VAL A 32 8.31 -1.88 8.96
CA VAL A 32 7.83 -2.90 9.89
C VAL A 32 6.49 -3.42 9.39
N PRO A 33 6.34 -4.74 9.15
CA PRO A 33 5.04 -5.36 8.92
C PRO A 33 4.02 -4.94 9.99
N THR A 34 2.85 -4.47 9.58
CA THR A 34 1.79 -4.01 10.50
C THR A 34 1.00 -5.21 11.03
N VAL A 35 1.68 -6.09 11.76
CA VAL A 35 1.14 -7.35 12.28
C VAL A 35 1.77 -7.67 13.64
N ILE A 36 0.95 -8.23 14.53
CA ILE A 36 1.39 -8.78 15.81
C ILE A 36 1.24 -10.30 15.74
N GLY A 37 2.28 -11.02 16.14
CA GLY A 37 2.24 -12.46 16.32
C GLY A 37 2.13 -12.85 17.79
N ARG A 38 1.22 -13.76 18.13
CA ARG A 38 1.08 -14.34 19.48
C ARG A 38 1.24 -15.86 19.41
N PRO A 39 1.99 -16.52 20.32
CA PRO A 39 2.13 -17.98 20.31
C PRO A 39 0.79 -18.71 20.25
N LYS A 40 0.65 -19.69 19.34
CA LYS A 40 -0.53 -20.57 19.27
C LYS A 40 -0.69 -21.41 20.54
N GLN A 41 0.44 -21.83 21.11
CA GLN A 41 0.50 -22.60 22.35
C GLN A 41 1.65 -22.07 23.23
N PRO A 42 1.39 -21.79 24.52
CA PRO A 42 2.45 -21.49 25.48
C PRO A 42 3.43 -22.66 25.59
N GLY A 43 4.73 -22.40 25.67
CA GLY A 43 5.73 -23.45 25.91
C GLY A 43 6.31 -24.16 24.68
N LEU A 44 5.80 -23.92 23.46
CA LEU A 44 6.23 -24.66 22.26
C LEU A 44 7.66 -24.31 21.80
N MET A 45 8.16 -23.13 22.20
CA MET A 45 9.52 -22.67 21.93
C MET A 45 10.42 -22.98 23.13
N VAL A 46 10.97 -24.20 23.17
CA VAL A 46 11.92 -24.63 24.20
C VAL A 46 13.31 -24.08 23.88
N GLY A 47 13.90 -23.28 24.79
CA GLY A 47 15.27 -22.76 24.67
C GLY A 47 15.42 -21.37 24.03
N MET A 48 14.31 -20.69 23.71
CA MET A 48 14.29 -19.27 23.32
C MET A 48 13.53 -18.46 24.38
N ASP A 49 13.89 -17.18 24.55
CA ASP A 49 13.11 -16.25 25.39
C ASP A 49 11.66 -16.22 24.89
N GLN A 50 10.75 -16.79 25.68
CA GLN A 50 9.33 -16.82 25.36
C GLN A 50 8.76 -15.43 25.57
N LYS A 51 8.50 -14.73 24.46
CA LYS A 51 7.74 -13.49 24.46
C LYS A 51 6.25 -13.79 24.28
N ASP A 52 5.41 -13.00 24.96
CA ASP A 52 3.96 -13.04 24.78
C ASP A 52 3.52 -12.50 23.42
N THR A 53 4.32 -11.59 22.84
CA THR A 53 4.05 -10.96 21.54
C THR A 53 5.33 -10.78 20.73
N TYR A 54 5.20 -10.95 19.42
CA TYR A 54 6.25 -10.77 18.42
C TYR A 54 5.83 -9.68 17.44
N VAL A 55 6.79 -8.86 17.01
CA VAL A 55 6.61 -7.71 16.10
C VAL A 55 7.71 -7.72 15.04
N GLY A 56 7.43 -7.18 13.86
CA GLY A 56 8.41 -7.02 12.79
C GLY A 56 8.89 -8.36 12.21
N ASN A 57 10.19 -8.44 11.88
CA ASN A 57 10.81 -9.61 11.26
C ASN A 57 10.71 -10.89 12.11
N GLU A 58 10.52 -10.76 13.43
CA GLU A 58 10.28 -11.91 14.32
C GLU A 58 8.95 -12.61 14.00
N VAL A 59 7.95 -11.87 13.50
CA VAL A 59 6.67 -12.45 13.07
C VAL A 59 6.88 -13.28 11.81
N GLU A 60 7.62 -12.78 10.83
CA GLU A 60 7.87 -13.47 9.57
C GLU A 60 8.64 -14.78 9.78
N SER A 61 9.69 -14.74 10.59
CA SER A 61 10.53 -15.92 10.88
C SER A 61 9.82 -17.01 11.69
N LYS A 62 8.75 -16.66 12.42
CA LYS A 62 8.03 -17.56 13.34
C LYS A 62 6.55 -17.74 12.99
N HIS A 63 6.11 -17.29 11.83
CA HIS A 63 4.68 -17.18 11.49
C HIS A 63 3.90 -18.49 11.64
N GLU A 64 4.51 -19.65 11.39
CA GLU A 64 3.86 -20.96 11.46
C GLU A 64 3.29 -21.30 12.85
N VAL A 65 3.97 -20.82 13.91
CA VAL A 65 3.59 -21.09 15.31
C VAL A 65 2.89 -19.91 15.99
N LEU A 66 2.60 -18.85 15.23
CA LEU A 66 1.96 -17.63 15.72
C LEU A 66 0.53 -17.48 15.19
N ASN A 67 -0.36 -16.99 16.04
CA ASN A 67 -1.62 -16.38 15.64
C ASN A 67 -1.35 -14.92 15.29
N LEU A 68 -1.73 -14.52 14.08
CA LEU A 68 -1.48 -13.18 13.56
C LEU A 68 -2.68 -12.27 13.74
N SER A 69 -2.45 -11.04 14.19
CA SER A 69 -3.45 -9.98 14.29
C SER A 69 -2.96 -8.69 13.63
N TYR A 70 -3.86 -8.02 12.92
CA TYR A 70 -3.55 -6.80 12.16
C TYR A 70 -4.25 -5.61 12.83
N PRO A 71 -3.51 -4.68 13.49
CA PRO A 71 -4.13 -3.60 14.24
C PRO A 71 -4.76 -2.52 13.38
N ILE A 72 -4.41 -2.45 12.08
CA ILE A 72 -4.96 -1.50 11.12
C ILE A 72 -5.76 -2.27 10.07
N ASP A 73 -7.04 -1.91 9.93
CA ASP A 73 -7.89 -2.40 8.84
C ASP A 73 -8.39 -1.24 7.98
N ASN A 74 -8.26 -1.37 6.65
CA ASN A 74 -8.68 -0.36 5.68
C ASN A 74 -8.20 1.08 5.99
N GLY A 75 -6.98 1.21 6.52
CA GLY A 75 -6.36 2.49 6.91
C GLY A 75 -6.75 3.03 8.29
N GLU A 76 -7.64 2.34 9.02
CA GLU A 76 -8.08 2.75 10.37
C GLU A 76 -7.49 1.82 11.44
N ILE A 77 -6.95 2.39 12.52
CA ILE A 77 -6.51 1.62 13.69
C ILE A 77 -7.74 1.07 14.42
N GLN A 78 -7.81 -0.25 14.55
CA GLN A 78 -8.88 -0.99 15.23
C GLN A 78 -8.44 -1.53 16.59
N ASN A 79 -7.16 -1.86 16.77
CA ASN A 79 -6.62 -2.38 18.01
C ASN A 79 -5.44 -1.51 18.49
N TRP A 80 -5.69 -0.68 19.50
CA TRP A 80 -4.70 0.25 20.05
C TRP A 80 -3.60 -0.45 20.83
N ASP A 81 -3.92 -1.48 21.62
CA ASP A 81 -2.93 -2.25 22.39
C ASP A 81 -1.89 -2.91 21.47
N ASP A 82 -2.31 -3.35 20.29
CA ASP A 82 -1.42 -3.93 19.28
C ASP A 82 -0.67 -2.85 18.49
N MET A 83 -1.30 -1.71 18.21
CA MET A 83 -0.63 -0.58 17.57
C MET A 83 0.49 -0.02 18.44
N GLU A 84 0.26 0.07 19.75
CA GLU A 84 1.26 0.50 20.73
C GLU A 84 2.50 -0.37 20.70
N LYS A 85 2.37 -1.70 20.63
CA LYS A 85 3.52 -2.61 20.52
C LYS A 85 4.32 -2.39 19.23
N ILE A 86 3.64 -2.03 18.14
CA ILE A 86 4.31 -1.69 16.88
C ILE A 86 5.09 -0.38 17.04
N TRP A 87 4.52 0.64 17.66
CA TRP A 87 5.24 1.89 17.92
C TRP A 87 6.40 1.70 18.91
N ASP A 88 6.22 0.92 19.98
CA ASP A 88 7.28 0.55 20.92
C ASP A 88 8.45 -0.12 20.17
N HIS A 89 8.13 -1.04 19.24
CA HIS A 89 9.12 -1.68 18.37
C HIS A 89 9.82 -0.69 17.44
N ILE A 90 9.07 0.21 16.81
CA ILE A 90 9.64 1.24 15.91
C ILE A 90 10.59 2.16 16.67
N PHE A 91 10.18 2.71 17.82
CA PHE A 91 11.02 3.64 18.57
C PHE A 91 12.28 2.97 19.11
N HIS A 92 12.14 1.83 19.80
CA HIS A 92 13.24 1.26 20.57
C HIS A 92 14.07 0.22 19.82
N HIS A 93 13.46 -0.55 18.91
CA HIS A 93 14.16 -1.62 18.18
C HIS A 93 14.58 -1.23 16.77
N GLU A 94 13.81 -0.41 16.06
CA GLU A 94 14.14 -0.05 14.67
C GLU A 94 14.94 1.26 14.59
N LEU A 95 14.49 2.29 15.30
CA LEU A 95 15.13 3.62 15.25
C LEU A 95 16.15 3.82 16.37
N HIS A 96 16.06 3.04 17.46
CA HIS A 96 16.91 3.17 18.66
C HIS A 96 16.89 4.58 19.26
N VAL A 97 15.71 5.16 19.40
CA VAL A 97 15.48 6.51 19.94
C VAL A 97 14.55 6.48 21.14
N ASN A 98 14.68 7.48 22.01
CA ASN A 98 13.67 7.77 23.02
C ASN A 98 12.65 8.75 22.43
N PRO A 99 11.35 8.43 22.39
CA PRO A 99 10.36 9.30 21.78
C PRO A 99 10.21 10.66 22.50
N GLU A 100 10.51 10.73 23.79
CA GLU A 100 10.49 11.98 24.58
C GLU A 100 11.51 13.02 24.11
N ASP A 101 12.62 12.59 23.51
CA ASP A 101 13.69 13.48 23.04
C ASP A 101 13.40 14.09 21.66
N HIS A 102 12.36 13.64 20.96
CA HIS A 102 12.11 13.99 19.56
C HIS A 102 10.69 14.54 19.32
N PRO A 103 10.52 15.50 18.39
CA PRO A 103 9.22 15.74 17.77
C PRO A 103 8.78 14.51 16.98
N VAL A 104 7.48 14.20 16.97
CA VAL A 104 6.93 13.05 16.23
C VAL A 104 5.88 13.50 15.22
N LEU A 105 6.06 13.11 13.96
CA LEU A 105 5.07 13.21 12.90
C LEU A 105 4.48 11.83 12.63
N LEU A 106 3.17 11.69 12.81
CA LEU A 106 2.43 10.52 12.38
C LEU A 106 1.61 10.80 11.13
N THR A 107 1.36 9.76 10.34
CA THR A 107 0.36 9.82 9.27
C THR A 107 -0.96 9.18 9.68
N GLU A 108 -2.03 9.69 9.08
CA GLU A 108 -3.37 9.10 9.11
C GLU A 108 -3.98 8.97 7.72
N ALA A 109 -4.95 8.06 7.61
CA ALA A 109 -5.79 7.93 6.43
C ALA A 109 -6.72 9.16 6.26
N PRO A 110 -7.15 9.48 5.03
CA PRO A 110 -8.12 10.55 4.82
C PRO A 110 -9.42 10.32 5.58
N ASN A 111 -10.04 11.40 6.05
CA ASN A 111 -11.31 11.37 6.79
C ASN A 111 -11.29 10.45 8.04
N ASN A 112 -10.13 10.25 8.67
CA ASN A 112 -10.02 9.48 9.90
C ASN A 112 -10.94 10.04 11.00
N LYS A 113 -11.48 9.16 11.86
CA LYS A 113 -12.43 9.54 12.90
C LYS A 113 -11.76 10.41 13.96
N LYS A 114 -12.47 11.45 14.43
CA LYS A 114 -11.98 12.34 15.49
C LYS A 114 -11.48 11.58 16.73
N LYS A 115 -12.25 10.56 17.17
CA LYS A 115 -11.88 9.69 18.31
C LYS A 115 -10.52 9.00 18.10
N ASN A 116 -10.22 8.56 16.88
CA ASN A 116 -8.94 7.92 16.59
C ASN A 116 -7.79 8.93 16.65
N ARG A 117 -8.01 10.17 16.16
CA ARG A 117 -7.02 11.25 16.28
C ARG A 117 -6.74 11.61 17.73
N GLU A 118 -7.79 11.76 18.52
CA GLU A 118 -7.68 12.02 19.96
C GLU A 118 -6.91 10.90 20.67
N GLN A 119 -7.15 9.64 20.32
CA GLN A 119 -6.40 8.51 20.89
C GLN A 119 -4.92 8.48 20.47
N MET A 120 -4.60 8.78 19.20
CA MET A 120 -3.20 8.90 18.76
C MET A 120 -2.46 10.00 19.55
N ILE A 121 -3.09 11.17 19.67
CA ILE A 121 -2.55 12.31 20.41
C ILE A 121 -2.36 11.93 21.88
N LYS A 122 -3.37 11.31 22.49
CA LYS A 122 -3.32 10.85 23.88
C LYS A 122 -2.13 9.93 24.12
N LEU A 123 -1.95 8.90 23.28
CA LEU A 123 -0.85 7.95 23.45
C LEU A 123 0.51 8.63 23.28
N MET A 124 0.65 9.49 22.28
CA MET A 124 1.90 10.20 22.01
C MET A 124 2.30 11.10 23.20
N PHE A 125 1.36 11.84 23.78
CA PHE A 125 1.68 12.71 24.92
C PHE A 125 1.70 12.00 26.27
N GLU A 126 0.73 11.13 26.58
CA GLU A 126 0.60 10.53 27.92
C GLU A 126 1.43 9.26 28.12
N LYS A 127 1.64 8.44 27.07
CA LYS A 127 2.46 7.22 27.15
C LYS A 127 3.90 7.50 26.74
N TYR A 128 4.09 8.14 25.60
CA TYR A 128 5.41 8.34 25.00
C TYR A 128 6.08 9.66 25.40
N ASN A 129 5.37 10.55 26.10
CA ASN A 129 5.88 11.84 26.56
C ASN A 129 6.54 12.68 25.44
N VAL A 130 6.03 12.61 24.21
CA VAL A 130 6.62 13.37 23.10
C VAL A 130 6.50 14.87 23.37
N ASN A 131 7.59 15.61 23.16
CA ASN A 131 7.61 17.06 23.36
C ASN A 131 6.77 17.82 22.33
N SER A 132 6.63 17.28 21.13
CA SER A 132 5.92 17.91 20.02
C SER A 132 5.35 16.85 19.08
N PHE A 133 4.14 17.10 18.60
CA PHE A 133 3.40 16.12 17.80
C PHE A 133 2.72 16.80 16.62
N PHE A 134 2.82 16.18 15.44
CA PHE A 134 2.06 16.57 14.26
C PHE A 134 1.40 15.36 13.63
N LEU A 135 0.16 15.54 13.17
CA LEU A 135 -0.59 14.50 12.47
C LEU A 135 -0.89 14.98 11.06
N ALA A 136 -0.44 14.22 10.07
CA ALA A 136 -0.57 14.57 8.66
C ALA A 136 -1.39 13.52 7.89
N THR A 137 -2.16 13.96 6.90
CA THR A 137 -2.80 13.03 5.96
C THR A 137 -1.77 12.48 4.97
N GLN A 138 -1.73 11.15 4.79
CA GLN A 138 -0.75 10.44 3.95
C GLN A 138 -0.61 11.05 2.54
N GLN A 139 -1.73 11.37 1.91
CA GLN A 139 -1.78 11.85 0.52
C GLN A 139 -1.33 13.30 0.40
N VAL A 140 -1.52 14.12 1.44
CA VAL A 140 -0.98 15.48 1.47
C VAL A 140 0.55 15.45 1.45
N LEU A 141 1.16 14.55 2.24
CA LEU A 141 2.61 14.36 2.23
C LEU A 141 3.10 13.83 0.87
N ALA A 142 2.38 12.88 0.28
CA ALA A 142 2.72 12.35 -1.05
C ALA A 142 2.68 13.43 -2.14
N LEU A 143 1.71 14.35 -2.08
CA LEU A 143 1.64 15.49 -2.99
C LEU A 143 2.82 16.45 -2.78
N PHE A 144 3.10 16.82 -1.53
CA PHE A 144 4.21 17.70 -1.17
C PHE A 144 5.58 17.13 -1.60
N ALA A 145 5.76 15.81 -1.52
CA ALA A 145 6.97 15.13 -1.99
C ALA A 145 7.25 15.35 -3.50
N THR A 146 6.24 15.75 -4.28
CA THR A 146 6.39 16.10 -5.70
C THR A 146 6.58 17.60 -5.95
N GLY A 147 6.67 18.42 -4.90
CA GLY A 147 6.81 19.88 -4.99
C GLY A 147 5.52 20.61 -5.40
N ASN A 148 4.36 19.97 -5.27
CA ASN A 148 3.06 20.56 -5.61
C ASN A 148 2.23 20.75 -4.35
N THR A 149 1.39 21.78 -4.32
CA THR A 149 0.43 22.04 -3.25
C THR A 149 -1.03 21.84 -3.69
N THR A 150 -1.27 21.77 -5.00
CA THR A 150 -2.57 21.50 -5.62
C THR A 150 -2.42 20.33 -6.58
N GLY A 151 -3.37 19.39 -6.52
CA GLY A 151 -3.40 18.20 -7.36
C GLY A 151 -4.31 17.13 -6.78
N ILE A 152 -4.39 15.99 -7.43
CA ILE A 152 -5.12 14.83 -6.93
C ILE A 152 -4.17 13.66 -6.76
N VAL A 153 -4.20 13.03 -5.60
CA VAL A 153 -3.36 11.86 -5.31
C VAL A 153 -4.18 10.60 -5.46
N VAL A 154 -3.69 9.66 -6.27
CA VAL A 154 -4.20 8.30 -6.38
C VAL A 154 -3.28 7.41 -5.55
N ASP A 155 -3.68 7.15 -4.31
CA ASP A 155 -2.91 6.37 -3.34
C ASP A 155 -3.48 4.96 -3.23
N SER A 156 -2.73 3.96 -3.70
CA SER A 156 -3.12 2.55 -3.62
C SER A 156 -2.12 1.76 -2.77
N GLY A 157 -2.54 1.45 -1.55
CA GLY A 157 -1.71 0.79 -0.55
C GLY A 157 -1.92 -0.72 -0.50
N TYR A 158 -1.85 -1.28 0.72
CA TYR A 158 -2.05 -2.71 0.97
C TYR A 158 -3.53 -3.12 1.00
N ALA A 159 -4.38 -2.36 1.71
CA ALA A 159 -5.78 -2.72 1.97
C ALA A 159 -6.82 -1.87 1.23
N SER A 160 -6.46 -0.66 0.78
CA SER A 160 -7.41 0.24 0.13
C SER A 160 -6.73 1.19 -0.85
N THR A 161 -7.53 1.74 -1.76
CA THR A 161 -7.16 2.77 -2.71
C THR A 161 -7.98 4.03 -2.44
N HIS A 162 -7.32 5.19 -2.41
CA HIS A 162 -7.95 6.49 -2.23
C HIS A 162 -7.63 7.41 -3.40
N THR A 163 -8.61 8.22 -3.81
CA THR A 163 -8.38 9.38 -4.67
C THR A 163 -8.68 10.63 -3.86
N VAL A 164 -7.65 11.45 -3.64
CA VAL A 164 -7.68 12.57 -2.69
C VAL A 164 -7.32 13.85 -3.43
N PRO A 165 -8.31 14.70 -3.76
CA PRO A 165 -8.05 16.01 -4.34
C PRO A 165 -7.61 16.96 -3.23
N ILE A 166 -6.56 17.71 -3.51
CA ILE A 166 -5.89 18.62 -2.59
C ILE A 166 -5.76 19.97 -3.31
N TYR A 167 -6.12 21.03 -2.61
CA TYR A 167 -6.03 22.40 -3.11
C TYR A 167 -5.32 23.26 -2.07
N GLU A 168 -4.22 23.91 -2.47
CA GLU A 168 -3.40 24.76 -1.61
C GLU A 168 -2.98 24.09 -0.28
N GLY A 169 -2.68 22.78 -0.34
CA GLY A 169 -2.27 21.97 0.80
C GLY A 169 -3.39 21.39 1.65
N PHE A 170 -4.66 21.66 1.32
CA PHE A 170 -5.82 21.13 2.04
C PHE A 170 -6.54 20.05 1.23
N ALA A 171 -6.74 18.88 1.84
CA ALA A 171 -7.54 17.81 1.24
C ALA A 171 -9.03 18.20 1.21
N LEU A 172 -9.68 18.04 0.05
CA LEU A 172 -11.09 18.35 -0.14
C LEU A 172 -11.95 17.14 0.25
N SER A 173 -12.26 17.03 1.55
CA SER A 173 -12.95 15.86 2.15
C SER A 173 -14.21 15.39 1.41
N HIS A 174 -15.01 16.31 0.86
CA HIS A 174 -16.26 16.00 0.16
C HIS A 174 -16.06 15.29 -1.19
N ALA A 175 -14.88 15.41 -1.78
CA ALA A 175 -14.53 14.87 -3.09
C ALA A 175 -13.65 13.61 -3.02
N ILE A 176 -13.22 13.20 -1.82
CA ILE A 176 -12.43 11.98 -1.61
C ILE A 176 -13.22 10.74 -2.03
N GLN A 177 -12.61 9.86 -2.83
CA GLN A 177 -13.15 8.51 -3.05
C GLN A 177 -12.27 7.49 -2.33
N LYS A 178 -12.91 6.43 -1.81
CA LYS A 178 -12.26 5.29 -1.17
C LYS A 178 -12.81 4.00 -1.79
N THR A 179 -11.91 3.15 -2.24
CA THR A 179 -12.23 1.81 -2.73
C THR A 179 -11.50 0.77 -1.88
N PRO A 180 -12.21 -0.19 -1.23
CA PRO A 180 -11.59 -1.29 -0.48
C PRO A 180 -11.12 -2.39 -1.46
N LEU A 181 -10.21 -2.00 -2.33
CA LEU A 181 -9.51 -2.83 -3.30
C LEU A 181 -8.08 -2.30 -3.42
N ALA A 182 -7.11 -3.14 -3.06
CA ALA A 182 -5.69 -2.79 -3.21
C ALA A 182 -4.79 -4.05 -3.26
N GLY A 183 -3.53 -3.91 -2.85
CA GLY A 183 -2.50 -4.93 -3.04
C GLY A 183 -2.84 -6.29 -2.44
N ARG A 184 -3.51 -6.36 -1.28
CA ARG A 184 -3.93 -7.61 -0.64
C ARG A 184 -4.91 -8.38 -1.52
N ASP A 185 -5.95 -7.70 -1.99
CA ASP A 185 -6.98 -8.30 -2.84
C ASP A 185 -6.40 -8.79 -4.17
N LEU A 186 -5.44 -8.04 -4.72
CA LEU A 186 -4.74 -8.43 -5.95
C LEU A 186 -3.87 -9.67 -5.73
N THR A 187 -3.23 -9.82 -4.56
CA THR A 187 -2.51 -11.06 -4.24
C THR A 187 -3.48 -12.24 -4.18
N ASP A 188 -4.60 -12.10 -3.47
CA ASP A 188 -5.61 -13.16 -3.36
C ASP A 188 -6.21 -13.51 -4.74
N TYR A 189 -6.42 -12.50 -5.58
CA TYR A 189 -6.89 -12.68 -6.95
C TYR A 189 -5.87 -13.37 -7.84
N LEU A 190 -4.57 -13.05 -7.69
CA LEU A 190 -3.50 -13.73 -8.43
C LEU A 190 -3.45 -15.22 -8.09
N ILE A 191 -3.61 -15.58 -6.81
CA ILE A 191 -3.69 -16.97 -6.38
C ILE A 191 -4.84 -17.67 -7.10
N LYS A 192 -6.03 -17.06 -7.06
CA LYS A 192 -7.22 -17.61 -7.74
C LYS A 192 -7.00 -17.78 -9.25
N LEU A 193 -6.49 -16.75 -9.93
CA LEU A 193 -6.19 -16.83 -11.37
C LEU A 193 -5.18 -17.94 -11.69
N TYR A 194 -4.17 -18.11 -10.84
CA TYR A 194 -3.16 -19.14 -11.04
C TYR A 194 -3.75 -20.54 -10.85
N GLU A 195 -4.58 -20.75 -9.83
CA GLU A 195 -5.28 -22.02 -9.61
C GLU A 195 -6.27 -22.37 -10.75
N GLU A 196 -6.94 -21.36 -11.32
CA GLU A 196 -7.93 -21.53 -12.39
C GLU A 196 -7.32 -21.78 -13.77
N GLY A 197 -6.10 -21.30 -14.05
CA GLY A 197 -5.45 -21.48 -15.35
C GLY A 197 -5.01 -22.91 -15.69
N GLY A 198 -5.33 -23.90 -14.84
CA GLY A 198 -5.18 -25.34 -15.10
C GLY A 198 -3.75 -25.87 -15.04
N SER A 199 -3.59 -27.19 -15.02
CA SER A 199 -2.28 -27.85 -15.04
C SER A 199 -1.58 -27.66 -16.38
N LYS A 200 -0.37 -27.09 -16.40
CA LYS A 200 0.59 -27.26 -17.51
C LYS A 200 1.56 -28.38 -17.11
N GLY A 201 1.13 -29.64 -17.25
CA GLY A 201 1.91 -30.83 -16.86
C GLY A 201 1.13 -32.15 -17.01
N ASP A 202 1.79 -33.28 -16.71
CA ASP A 202 1.32 -34.65 -16.97
C ASP A 202 0.10 -35.10 -16.12
N ASP A 203 -0.32 -34.34 -15.11
CA ASP A 203 -1.51 -34.63 -14.30
C ASP A 203 -2.62 -33.55 -14.45
N PRO A 204 -3.66 -33.83 -15.25
CA PRO A 204 -4.82 -32.95 -15.45
C PRO A 204 -5.63 -32.63 -14.19
N GLN A 205 -5.43 -33.33 -13.07
CA GLN A 205 -6.17 -33.11 -11.82
C GLN A 205 -5.47 -32.17 -10.83
N GLN A 206 -4.19 -31.84 -11.04
CA GLN A 206 -3.41 -31.05 -10.08
C GLN A 206 -3.48 -29.53 -10.34
N ARG A 207 -4.37 -28.82 -9.62
CA ARG A 207 -4.42 -27.34 -9.68
C ARG A 207 -3.05 -26.72 -9.37
N ARG A 208 -2.63 -25.74 -10.17
CA ARG A 208 -1.38 -25.00 -9.94
C ARG A 208 -1.48 -24.24 -8.61
N LYS A 209 -0.40 -24.28 -7.83
CA LYS A 209 -0.26 -23.51 -6.59
C LYS A 209 1.14 -22.94 -6.49
N PHE A 210 1.28 -21.81 -5.80
CA PHE A 210 2.59 -21.25 -5.49
C PHE A 210 3.28 -22.03 -4.36
N SER A 211 2.51 -22.65 -3.47
CA SER A 211 2.98 -23.61 -2.48
C SER A 211 1.82 -24.48 -1.99
N THR A 212 2.13 -25.65 -1.43
CA THR A 212 1.13 -26.48 -0.73
C THR A 212 0.77 -25.91 0.63
N MET A 213 1.66 -25.11 1.24
CA MET A 213 1.43 -24.43 2.51
C MET A 213 0.70 -23.09 2.27
N PRO A 214 -0.45 -22.83 2.92
CA PRO A 214 -1.24 -21.62 2.67
C PRO A 214 -0.47 -20.31 2.82
N GLU A 215 0.38 -20.19 3.84
CA GLU A 215 1.14 -18.98 4.15
C GLU A 215 2.23 -18.74 3.11
N ALA A 216 3.05 -19.75 2.82
CA ALA A 216 4.04 -19.68 1.75
C ALA A 216 3.40 -19.43 0.38
N ASN A 217 2.20 -19.97 0.14
CA ASN A 217 1.45 -19.75 -1.10
C ASN A 217 1.11 -18.27 -1.27
N TRP A 218 0.67 -17.59 -0.20
CA TRP A 218 0.38 -16.16 -0.24
C TRP A 218 1.64 -15.31 -0.41
N VAL A 219 2.71 -15.61 0.33
CA VAL A 219 3.99 -14.88 0.23
C VAL A 219 4.58 -14.99 -1.18
N ASN A 220 4.62 -16.19 -1.73
CA ASN A 220 5.11 -16.45 -3.09
C ASN A 220 4.25 -15.76 -4.16
N ALA A 221 2.93 -15.71 -3.96
CA ALA A 221 2.03 -14.96 -4.85
C ALA A 221 2.26 -13.45 -4.76
N ASN A 222 2.44 -12.89 -3.56
CA ASN A 222 2.75 -11.47 -3.39
C ASN A 222 4.08 -11.09 -4.06
N ASP A 223 5.12 -11.91 -3.88
CA ASP A 223 6.43 -11.73 -4.55
C ASP A 223 6.29 -11.74 -6.08
N THR A 224 5.55 -12.72 -6.60
CA THR A 224 5.27 -12.84 -8.04
C THR A 224 4.52 -11.61 -8.56
N LYS A 225 3.49 -11.16 -7.83
CA LYS A 225 2.74 -9.95 -8.15
C LYS A 225 3.66 -8.73 -8.24
N GLU A 226 4.47 -8.49 -7.22
CA GLU A 226 5.36 -7.31 -7.17
C GLU A 226 6.43 -7.34 -8.27
N LYS A 227 6.99 -8.52 -8.60
CA LYS A 227 8.10 -8.64 -9.56
C LYS A 227 7.67 -8.83 -11.01
N LYS A 228 6.51 -9.43 -11.27
CA LYS A 228 6.14 -9.93 -12.60
C LYS A 228 4.82 -9.38 -13.15
N CYS A 229 3.89 -8.93 -12.31
CA CYS A 229 2.65 -8.36 -12.83
C CYS A 229 2.87 -6.98 -13.46
N TYR A 230 2.06 -6.67 -14.48
CA TYR A 230 2.16 -5.42 -15.22
C TYR A 230 0.80 -5.04 -15.80
N ILE A 231 0.61 -3.74 -16.07
CA ILE A 231 -0.60 -3.21 -16.69
C ILE A 231 -0.36 -3.02 -18.17
N VAL A 232 -1.33 -3.46 -18.97
CA VAL A 232 -1.36 -3.29 -20.42
C VAL A 232 -2.26 -2.10 -20.79
N SER A 233 -1.94 -1.48 -21.93
CA SER A 233 -2.66 -0.28 -22.41
C SER A 233 -4.04 -0.58 -22.99
N ASP A 234 -4.23 -1.79 -23.53
CA ASP A 234 -5.48 -2.33 -24.04
C ASP A 234 -5.55 -3.81 -23.65
N TYR A 235 -6.39 -4.08 -22.64
CA TYR A 235 -6.55 -5.40 -22.07
C TYR A 235 -7.17 -6.39 -23.06
N GLU A 236 -8.22 -5.99 -23.78
CA GLU A 236 -8.96 -6.89 -24.67
C GLU A 236 -8.12 -7.30 -25.88
N SER A 237 -7.30 -6.37 -26.39
CA SER A 237 -6.34 -6.67 -27.46
C SER A 237 -5.23 -7.62 -27.01
N GLU A 238 -4.67 -7.45 -25.80
CA GLU A 238 -3.61 -8.35 -25.28
C GLU A 238 -4.15 -9.77 -25.02
N ILE A 239 -5.39 -9.91 -24.52
CA ILE A 239 -6.03 -11.23 -24.34
C ILE A 239 -6.19 -11.95 -25.67
N LYS A 240 -6.73 -11.28 -26.69
CA LYS A 240 -6.90 -11.88 -28.03
C LYS A 240 -5.58 -12.28 -28.66
N GLN A 241 -4.54 -11.46 -28.48
CA GLN A 241 -3.20 -11.80 -28.96
C GLN A 241 -2.67 -13.08 -28.29
N GLN A 242 -2.93 -13.25 -26.99
CA GLN A 242 -2.52 -14.46 -26.27
C GLN A 242 -3.28 -15.71 -26.67
N GLU A 243 -4.60 -15.60 -26.88
CA GLU A 243 -5.43 -16.70 -27.40
C GLU A 243 -5.01 -17.14 -28.83
N GLY A 244 -4.50 -16.20 -29.64
CA GLY A 244 -4.00 -16.46 -30.99
C GLY A 244 -2.60 -17.09 -31.07
N GLY A 245 -2.05 -17.61 -29.96
CA GLY A 245 -0.67 -18.14 -29.90
C GLY A 245 0.36 -17.07 -29.54
N GLY A 246 0.02 -16.19 -28.59
CA GLY A 246 0.87 -15.08 -28.16
C GLY A 246 2.11 -15.48 -27.35
N LYS A 247 2.62 -14.56 -26.52
CA LYS A 247 3.90 -14.72 -25.80
C LYS A 247 3.89 -15.96 -24.91
N GLU A 248 4.98 -16.72 -24.94
CA GLU A 248 5.21 -17.85 -24.04
C GLU A 248 5.12 -17.44 -22.57
N ASP A 249 4.77 -18.41 -21.72
CA ASP A 249 4.74 -18.22 -20.28
C ASP A 249 6.12 -17.78 -19.76
N VAL A 250 6.09 -16.82 -18.86
CA VAL A 250 7.27 -16.29 -18.19
C VAL A 250 7.64 -17.21 -17.04
N LEU A 251 8.87 -17.73 -17.08
CA LEU A 251 9.48 -18.43 -15.94
C LEU A 251 9.76 -17.44 -14.80
N HIS A 252 9.27 -17.76 -13.60
CA HIS A 252 9.58 -17.06 -12.37
C HIS A 252 10.17 -18.03 -11.34
N VAL A 253 11.22 -17.59 -10.65
CA VAL A 253 11.85 -18.33 -9.56
C VAL A 253 11.33 -17.76 -8.26
N LEU A 254 10.63 -18.58 -7.50
CA LEU A 254 10.06 -18.25 -6.20
C LEU A 254 11.17 -18.08 -5.14
N PRO A 255 10.91 -17.39 -4.02
CA PRO A 255 11.87 -17.21 -2.92
C PRO A 255 12.45 -18.52 -2.36
N ASP A 256 11.67 -19.62 -2.42
CA ASP A 256 12.09 -20.96 -2.01
C ASP A 256 12.94 -21.71 -3.06
N GLY A 257 13.18 -21.08 -4.22
CA GLY A 257 13.91 -21.66 -5.36
C GLY A 257 13.04 -22.45 -6.33
N ASN A 258 11.76 -22.68 -6.03
CA ASN A 258 10.85 -23.37 -6.93
C ASN A 258 10.57 -22.53 -8.19
N LYS A 259 10.35 -23.21 -9.31
CA LYS A 259 10.14 -22.57 -10.61
C LYS A 259 8.68 -22.69 -11.03
N ILE A 260 8.07 -21.57 -11.39
CA ILE A 260 6.70 -21.51 -11.91
C ILE A 260 6.64 -20.81 -13.26
N TYR A 261 5.62 -21.14 -14.05
CA TYR A 261 5.35 -20.53 -15.34
C TYR A 261 4.06 -19.71 -15.25
N MET A 262 4.14 -18.43 -15.62
CA MET A 262 3.04 -17.48 -15.54
C MET A 262 2.79 -16.86 -16.91
N GLY A 263 1.55 -16.87 -17.37
CA GLY A 263 1.15 -16.31 -18.67
C GLY A 263 0.25 -15.09 -18.47
N THR A 264 -1.01 -15.22 -18.91
CA THR A 264 -1.99 -14.12 -18.88
C THR A 264 -2.34 -13.60 -17.49
N GLU A 265 -2.10 -14.39 -16.44
CA GLU A 265 -2.37 -14.05 -15.04
C GLU A 265 -1.62 -12.77 -14.63
N LEU A 266 -0.43 -12.54 -15.20
CA LEU A 266 0.44 -11.42 -14.87
C LEU A 266 -0.18 -10.05 -15.19
N PHE A 267 -1.00 -9.94 -16.25
CA PHE A 267 -1.70 -8.70 -16.58
C PHE A 267 -3.20 -8.76 -16.29
N LYS A 268 -3.79 -9.97 -16.17
CA LYS A 268 -5.17 -10.14 -15.68
C LYS A 268 -5.32 -9.70 -14.23
N CYS A 269 -4.35 -9.99 -13.37
CA CYS A 269 -4.39 -9.62 -11.97
C CYS A 269 -4.54 -8.09 -11.77
N PRO A 270 -3.62 -7.24 -12.25
CA PRO A 270 -3.72 -5.80 -12.03
C PRO A 270 -4.83 -5.12 -12.85
N GLU A 271 -5.41 -5.78 -13.86
CA GLU A 271 -6.61 -5.27 -14.55
C GLU A 271 -7.79 -5.08 -13.58
N ALA A 272 -7.84 -5.81 -12.46
CA ALA A 272 -8.87 -5.63 -11.44
C ALA A 272 -8.89 -4.21 -10.84
N LEU A 273 -7.78 -3.45 -10.92
CA LEU A 273 -7.77 -2.02 -10.53
C LEU A 273 -8.62 -1.14 -11.46
N PHE A 274 -8.72 -1.50 -12.74
CA PHE A 274 -9.53 -0.79 -13.72
C PHE A 274 -10.92 -1.39 -13.83
N THR A 275 -11.03 -2.71 -13.73
CA THR A 275 -12.31 -3.43 -13.80
C THR A 275 -12.51 -4.31 -12.57
N PRO A 276 -12.90 -3.75 -11.40
CA PRO A 276 -13.08 -4.51 -10.15
C PRO A 276 -14.07 -5.67 -10.25
N LEU A 277 -15.03 -5.59 -11.19
CA LEU A 277 -15.99 -6.66 -11.46
C LEU A 277 -15.32 -7.98 -11.84
N LYS A 278 -14.11 -7.97 -12.43
CA LYS A 278 -13.34 -9.19 -12.73
C LYS A 278 -12.91 -9.95 -11.47
N LEU A 279 -12.86 -9.26 -10.32
CA LEU A 279 -12.63 -9.84 -8.99
C LEU A 279 -13.96 -10.17 -8.28
N GLY A 280 -15.11 -9.91 -8.91
CA GLY A 280 -16.44 -10.07 -8.32
C GLY A 280 -16.84 -8.93 -7.38
N LYS A 281 -16.16 -7.78 -7.46
CA LYS A 281 -16.45 -6.59 -6.64
C LYS A 281 -17.14 -5.52 -7.49
N ASP A 282 -18.26 -5.01 -6.99
CA ASP A 282 -19.01 -3.92 -7.62
C ASP A 282 -18.48 -2.56 -7.15
N TYR A 283 -17.25 -2.24 -7.56
CA TYR A 283 -16.59 -0.97 -7.30
C TYR A 283 -16.20 -0.29 -8.60
N GLN A 284 -16.07 1.03 -8.55
CA GLN A 284 -15.49 1.81 -9.64
C GLN A 284 -13.99 1.52 -9.79
N GLY A 285 -13.53 1.52 -11.05
CA GLY A 285 -12.11 1.44 -11.36
C GLY A 285 -11.35 2.68 -10.87
N ILE A 286 -10.03 2.58 -10.73
CA ILE A 286 -9.19 3.71 -10.25
C ILE A 286 -9.30 4.94 -11.16
N HIS A 287 -9.48 4.75 -12.46
CA HIS A 287 -9.63 5.82 -13.45
C HIS A 287 -10.97 6.54 -13.32
N GLU A 288 -12.07 5.80 -13.16
CA GLU A 288 -13.40 6.35 -12.88
C GLU A 288 -13.42 7.07 -11.53
N SER A 289 -12.87 6.45 -10.49
CA SER A 289 -12.77 7.03 -9.14
C SER A 289 -11.98 8.34 -9.14
N THR A 290 -10.89 8.42 -9.92
CA THR A 290 -10.11 9.65 -10.11
C THR A 290 -10.94 10.72 -10.82
N PHE A 291 -11.60 10.37 -11.91
CA PHE A 291 -12.48 11.29 -12.66
C PHE A 291 -13.62 11.81 -11.79
N GLN A 292 -14.32 10.93 -11.07
CA GLN A 292 -15.44 11.29 -10.19
C GLN A 292 -15.01 12.20 -9.05
N SER A 293 -13.82 11.96 -8.48
CA SER A 293 -13.24 12.84 -7.47
C SER A 293 -13.03 14.26 -8.00
N ILE A 294 -12.46 14.40 -9.21
CA ILE A 294 -12.29 15.70 -9.87
C ILE A 294 -13.65 16.34 -10.20
N MET A 295 -14.65 15.55 -10.63
CA MET A 295 -15.99 16.07 -10.93
C MET A 295 -16.77 16.54 -9.69
N LYS A 296 -16.43 16.05 -8.49
CA LYS A 296 -16.99 16.54 -7.22
C LYS A 296 -16.40 17.89 -6.79
N CYS A 297 -15.25 18.27 -7.33
CA CYS A 297 -14.59 19.54 -7.05
C CYS A 297 -15.18 20.70 -7.88
N GLU A 298 -14.97 21.93 -7.42
CA GLU A 298 -15.35 23.16 -8.10
C GLU A 298 -14.71 23.25 -9.49
N VAL A 299 -15.43 23.79 -10.48
CA VAL A 299 -14.99 23.82 -11.88
C VAL A 299 -13.64 24.50 -12.06
N ASP A 300 -13.39 25.57 -11.32
CA ASP A 300 -12.19 26.42 -11.46
C ASP A 300 -10.89 25.68 -11.11
N ILE A 301 -10.96 24.68 -10.21
CA ILE A 301 -9.76 23.95 -9.76
C ILE A 301 -9.52 22.66 -10.57
N ARG A 302 -10.50 22.19 -11.36
CA ARG A 302 -10.39 20.90 -12.08
C ARG A 302 -9.23 20.86 -13.05
N LYS A 303 -8.92 21.98 -13.70
CA LYS A 303 -7.79 22.08 -14.63
C LYS A 303 -6.47 21.74 -13.91
N ASP A 304 -6.29 22.28 -12.70
CA ASP A 304 -5.09 22.03 -11.91
C ASP A 304 -5.05 20.59 -11.39
N LEU A 305 -6.20 20.00 -11.03
CA LEU A 305 -6.28 18.61 -10.62
C LEU A 305 -5.94 17.64 -11.77
N TYR A 306 -6.48 17.86 -12.98
CA TYR A 306 -6.17 17.06 -14.15
C TYR A 306 -4.70 17.15 -14.58
N GLY A 307 -4.11 18.34 -14.45
CA GLY A 307 -2.70 18.58 -14.74
C GLY A 307 -1.75 18.09 -13.64
N ASN A 308 -2.25 17.56 -12.52
CA ASN A 308 -1.44 17.15 -11.38
C ASN A 308 -2.01 15.89 -10.69
N ILE A 309 -2.15 14.79 -11.44
CA ILE A 309 -2.51 13.49 -10.88
C ILE A 309 -1.23 12.81 -10.38
N VAL A 310 -1.10 12.59 -9.08
CA VAL A 310 0.10 12.00 -8.46
C VAL A 310 -0.19 10.57 -8.02
N LEU A 311 0.65 9.62 -8.45
CA LEU A 311 0.59 8.23 -8.00
C LEU A 311 1.35 8.05 -6.69
N ALA A 312 0.73 7.34 -5.74
CA ALA A 312 1.29 7.03 -4.42
C ALA A 312 0.91 5.62 -3.97
N GLY A 313 1.70 5.03 -3.08
CA GLY A 313 1.44 3.71 -2.50
C GLY A 313 1.95 2.54 -3.35
N GLY A 314 2.29 1.44 -2.69
CA GLY A 314 2.98 0.29 -3.30
C GLY A 314 2.24 -0.39 -4.45
N THR A 315 0.91 -0.35 -4.47
CA THR A 315 0.11 -0.97 -5.56
C THR A 315 0.16 -0.14 -6.85
N THR A 316 0.57 1.13 -6.79
CA THR A 316 0.79 1.97 -7.99
C THR A 316 2.13 1.71 -8.68
N MET A 317 2.94 0.76 -8.17
CA MET A 317 4.25 0.42 -8.72
C MET A 317 4.20 -0.47 -9.97
N PHE A 318 3.01 -0.95 -10.38
CA PHE A 318 2.88 -1.75 -11.60
C PHE A 318 3.37 -0.98 -12.83
N LYS A 319 4.25 -1.62 -13.61
CA LYS A 319 4.68 -1.10 -14.89
C LYS A 319 3.47 -0.87 -15.81
N GLY A 320 3.42 0.28 -16.48
CA GLY A 320 2.33 0.65 -17.39
C GLY A 320 1.13 1.35 -16.73
N LEU A 321 1.08 1.43 -15.38
CA LEU A 321 -0.04 2.06 -14.67
C LEU A 321 -0.22 3.53 -15.05
N LYS A 322 0.87 4.31 -15.08
CA LYS A 322 0.86 5.73 -15.46
C LYS A 322 0.17 5.95 -16.81
N ASP A 323 0.64 5.23 -17.83
CA ASP A 323 0.17 5.43 -19.21
C ASP A 323 -1.27 4.98 -19.38
N ARG A 324 -1.63 3.83 -18.78
CA ARG A 324 -3.02 3.34 -18.78
C ARG A 324 -3.95 4.31 -18.07
N LEU A 325 -3.60 4.77 -16.87
CA LEU A 325 -4.42 5.71 -16.11
C LEU A 325 -4.60 7.04 -16.86
N LYS A 326 -3.51 7.57 -17.45
CA LYS A 326 -3.56 8.78 -18.27
C LYS A 326 -4.52 8.62 -19.45
N LYS A 327 -4.43 7.51 -20.18
CA LYS A 327 -5.31 7.19 -21.31
C LYS A 327 -6.78 7.12 -20.90
N GLU A 328 -7.09 6.38 -19.83
CA GLU A 328 -8.46 6.17 -19.35
C GLU A 328 -9.08 7.47 -18.81
N VAL A 329 -8.33 8.24 -18.02
CA VAL A 329 -8.81 9.53 -17.51
C VAL A 329 -9.01 10.54 -18.64
N ALA A 330 -8.13 10.56 -19.66
CA ALA A 330 -8.29 11.42 -20.82
C ALA A 330 -9.52 11.07 -21.67
N ALA A 331 -9.94 9.80 -21.70
CA ALA A 331 -11.16 9.38 -22.38
C ALA A 331 -12.44 9.85 -21.66
N LEU A 332 -12.38 10.01 -20.33
CA LEU A 332 -13.50 10.49 -19.51
C LEU A 332 -13.55 12.02 -19.39
N ALA A 333 -12.39 12.67 -19.39
CA ALA A 333 -12.27 14.11 -19.21
C ALA A 333 -12.74 14.92 -20.45
N PRO A 334 -13.17 16.18 -20.27
CA PRO A 334 -13.40 17.08 -21.40
C PRO A 334 -12.14 17.22 -22.26
N SER A 335 -12.28 17.23 -23.59
CA SER A 335 -11.16 17.24 -24.54
C SER A 335 -10.23 18.44 -24.45
N THR A 336 -10.66 19.52 -23.78
CA THR A 336 -9.86 20.72 -23.51
C THR A 336 -8.90 20.55 -22.33
N MET A 337 -9.05 19.50 -21.51
CA MET A 337 -8.22 19.27 -20.33
C MET A 337 -6.92 18.57 -20.72
N LEU A 338 -5.81 19.06 -20.18
CA LEU A 338 -4.51 18.39 -20.28
C LEU A 338 -4.35 17.45 -19.08
N ILE A 339 -4.26 16.15 -19.37
CA ILE A 339 -4.08 15.13 -18.33
C ILE A 339 -2.59 14.88 -18.13
N ASP A 340 -2.11 15.12 -16.92
CA ASP A 340 -0.75 14.77 -16.53
C ASP A 340 -0.75 13.86 -15.29
N VAL A 341 -0.06 12.73 -15.44
CA VAL A 341 0.08 11.72 -14.40
C VAL A 341 1.55 11.65 -14.00
N LYS A 342 1.83 12.07 -12.77
CA LYS A 342 3.13 12.09 -12.14
C LYS A 342 3.38 10.74 -11.48
N ASP A 343 4.53 10.16 -11.81
CA ASP A 343 4.93 8.82 -11.36
C ASP A 343 6.31 8.87 -10.68
N PRO A 344 6.41 9.40 -9.44
CA PRO A 344 7.68 9.47 -8.74
C PRO A 344 8.28 8.06 -8.58
N PRO A 345 9.60 7.87 -8.78
CA PRO A 345 10.24 6.56 -8.61
C PRO A 345 10.04 5.98 -7.21
N GLU A 346 10.12 6.83 -6.19
CA GLU A 346 10.01 6.47 -4.77
C GLU A 346 8.56 6.45 -4.25
N ARG A 347 7.55 6.48 -5.13
CA ARG A 347 6.12 6.56 -4.75
C ARG A 347 5.60 5.40 -3.90
N LYS A 348 6.37 4.30 -3.78
CA LYS A 348 6.10 3.22 -2.81
C LYS A 348 6.13 3.77 -1.38
N TYR A 349 6.93 4.80 -1.15
CA TYR A 349 7.05 5.54 0.09
C TYR A 349 6.25 6.84 -0.05
N ASN A 350 5.06 6.89 0.56
CA ASN A 350 4.23 8.09 0.60
C ASN A 350 4.95 9.28 1.28
N ILE A 351 5.99 8.96 2.05
CA ILE A 351 6.82 9.91 2.76
C ILE A 351 8.20 9.91 2.09
N ARG A 352 8.42 10.89 1.21
CA ARG A 352 9.75 11.47 1.11
C ARG A 352 9.85 12.36 2.34
N ILE A 353 10.68 11.97 3.29
CA ILE A 353 10.72 12.66 4.58
C ILE A 353 11.02 14.13 4.29
N LEU A 354 10.14 15.02 4.76
CA LEU A 354 10.16 16.46 4.50
C LEU A 354 11.61 16.96 4.67
N LYS A 355 12.25 17.33 3.55
CA LYS A 355 13.56 17.99 3.55
C LYS A 355 13.37 19.49 3.69
#